data_AF-A0AA38CH18-F1
#
_entry.id   AF-A0AA38CH18-F1
#
_cell.length_a   1.000
_cell.length_b   1.000
_cell.length_c   1.000
_cell.angle_alpha   90.00
_cell.angle_beta   90.00
_cell.angle_gamma   90.00
#
_symmetry.space_group_name_H-M   'P 1'
#
loop_
_entity.id
_entity.type
_entity.pdbx_description
1 polymer ?
#
loop_
_entity_poly.entity_id
_entity_poly.type
_entity_poly.pdbx_seq_one_letter_code
_entity_poly.pdbx_strand_id
1 'polypeptide(L)'
;MFKAYWHDLLAATDVLSTDKFLVEEISLLEEASGVSLPNFLPHSVFLNLLQTCVYSFAERSRDLAVQACDYLDRIICRVIDPQLQASSRRTFQALIDRKRDKCIRYVEDAKEMQKSIVYTENPSYSKSLQKMQQWKESFIEVIRQNHKAVKIDVCLCP
;
A
#
# COMPACT_ATOMS: atom_id res chain seq x y z
N MET A 1 16.66 11.52 7.30
CA MET A 1 16.45 10.12 6.91
C MET A 1 15.01 9.68 7.17
N PHE A 2 14.59 9.40 8.41
CA PHE A 2 13.20 8.99 8.72
C PHE A 2 12.13 9.98 8.27
N LYS A 3 12.36 11.29 8.41
CA LYS A 3 11.44 12.32 7.91
C LYS A 3 11.28 12.28 6.37
N ALA A 4 12.37 12.03 5.64
CA ALA A 4 12.33 11.89 4.19
C ALA A 4 11.58 10.61 3.80
N TYR A 5 11.91 9.48 4.42
CA TYR A 5 11.17 8.23 4.26
C TYR A 5 9.66 8.39 4.52
N TRP A 6 9.28 9.13 5.56
CA TRP A 6 7.87 9.39 5.86
C TRP A 6 7.17 10.21 4.77
N HIS A 7 7.83 11.26 4.26
CA HIS A 7 7.30 12.07 3.15
C HIS A 7 7.25 11.27 1.85
N ASP A 8 8.28 10.47 1.57
CA ASP A 8 8.32 9.59 0.41
C ASP A 8 7.20 8.57 0.50
N LEU A 9 7.02 7.91 1.65
CA LEU A 9 5.93 6.99 1.92
C LEU A 9 4.56 7.64 1.67
N LEU A 10 4.33 8.84 2.21
CA LEU A 10 3.13 9.63 1.92
C LEU A 10 2.95 9.86 0.41
N ALA A 11 4.01 10.12 -0.34
CA ALA A 11 3.97 10.24 -1.80
C ALA A 11 3.73 8.91 -2.56
N ALA A 12 4.09 7.73 -2.01
CA ALA A 12 3.57 6.43 -2.54
C ALA A 12 2.08 6.33 -2.33
N THR A 13 1.67 6.73 -1.13
CA THR A 13 0.27 6.68 -0.72
C THR A 13 -0.54 7.72 -1.51
N ASP A 14 0.10 8.75 -2.05
CA ASP A 14 -0.50 9.72 -2.98
C ASP A 14 -0.73 9.13 -4.39
N VAL A 15 -0.17 7.95 -4.70
CA VAL A 15 -0.64 7.12 -5.83
C VAL A 15 -2.02 6.52 -5.54
N LEU A 16 -2.37 6.36 -4.25
CA LEU A 16 -3.73 6.09 -3.77
C LEU A 16 -4.55 7.37 -3.58
N SER A 17 -4.07 8.55 -4.02
CA SER A 17 -4.92 9.72 -4.12
C SER A 17 -6.09 9.38 -5.05
N THR A 18 -7.29 9.73 -4.60
CA THR A 18 -8.55 9.31 -5.20
C THR A 18 -8.60 9.59 -6.70
N ASP A 19 -7.94 10.66 -7.16
CA ASP A 19 -7.93 11.08 -8.56
C ASP A 19 -7.10 10.17 -9.50
N LYS A 20 -5.93 9.67 -9.07
CA LYS A 20 -5.11 8.76 -9.90
C LYS A 20 -5.60 7.33 -9.85
N PHE A 21 -6.05 6.92 -8.66
CA PHE A 21 -6.69 5.64 -8.44
C PHE A 21 -7.89 5.46 -9.35
N LEU A 22 -8.78 6.46 -9.45
CA LEU A 22 -9.96 6.41 -10.32
C LEU A 22 -9.62 6.27 -11.81
N VAL A 23 -8.54 6.86 -12.31
CA VAL A 23 -8.17 6.79 -13.74
C VAL A 23 -7.59 5.43 -14.11
N GLU A 24 -6.69 4.86 -13.30
CA GLU A 24 -6.20 3.49 -13.50
C GLU A 24 -7.32 2.46 -13.32
N GLU A 25 -8.21 2.70 -12.35
CA GLU A 25 -9.39 1.89 -12.10
C GLU A 25 -10.33 1.87 -13.31
N ILE A 26 -10.65 3.03 -13.88
CA ILE A 26 -11.49 3.16 -15.10
C ILE A 26 -10.82 2.48 -16.30
N SER A 27 -9.51 2.65 -16.51
CA SER A 27 -8.80 2.02 -17.63
C SER A 27 -8.79 0.49 -17.52
N LEU A 28 -8.59 -0.05 -16.32
CA LEU A 28 -8.60 -1.50 -16.07
C LEU A 28 -10.03 -2.08 -16.10
N LEU A 29 -11.02 -1.27 -15.73
CA LEU A 29 -12.44 -1.58 -15.89
C LEU A 29 -12.85 -1.68 -17.36
N GLU A 30 -12.40 -0.75 -18.20
CA GLU A 30 -12.61 -0.78 -19.65
C GLU A 30 -12.00 -2.04 -20.28
N GLU A 31 -10.78 -2.42 -19.87
CA GLU A 31 -10.12 -3.64 -20.33
C GLU A 31 -10.84 -4.93 -19.87
N ALA A 32 -11.42 -4.93 -18.67
CA ALA A 32 -12.15 -6.06 -18.10
C ALA A 32 -13.62 -6.14 -18.53
N SER A 33 -14.18 -5.08 -19.13
CA SER A 33 -15.60 -4.93 -19.45
C SER A 33 -16.16 -5.88 -20.54
N GLY A 34 -15.37 -6.84 -21.03
CA GLY A 34 -15.88 -8.00 -21.77
C GLY A 34 -16.78 -8.92 -20.93
N VAL A 35 -16.63 -8.92 -19.59
CA VAL A 35 -17.44 -9.76 -18.68
C VAL A 35 -17.69 -9.05 -17.34
N SER A 36 -18.95 -8.67 -17.09
CA SER A 36 -19.62 -8.44 -15.78
C SER A 36 -19.70 -7.02 -15.15
N LEU A 37 -20.97 -6.58 -15.07
CA LEU A 37 -21.70 -5.67 -14.14
C LEU A 37 -21.26 -4.20 -13.93
N PRO A 38 -22.17 -3.20 -14.07
CA PRO A 38 -21.83 -1.77 -14.16
C PRO A 38 -21.33 -1.08 -12.88
N ASN A 39 -21.19 -1.79 -11.76
CA ASN A 39 -21.11 -1.14 -10.43
C ASN A 39 -20.06 -1.75 -9.48
N PHE A 40 -19.18 -2.62 -9.97
CA PHE A 40 -18.15 -3.21 -9.13
C PHE A 40 -16.83 -3.24 -9.87
N LEU A 41 -15.76 -2.84 -9.17
CA LEU A 41 -14.41 -3.13 -9.61
C LEU A 41 -14.25 -4.66 -9.69
N PRO A 42 -13.93 -5.24 -10.87
CA PRO A 42 -13.64 -6.64 -10.98
C PRO A 42 -12.58 -7.00 -9.96
N HIS A 43 -12.81 -8.11 -9.25
CA HIS A 43 -11.94 -8.53 -8.15
C HIS A 43 -10.46 -8.61 -8.57
N SER A 44 -10.20 -9.01 -9.82
CA SER A 44 -8.88 -9.03 -10.44
C SER A 44 -8.22 -7.65 -10.51
N VAL A 45 -8.98 -6.61 -10.85
CA VAL A 45 -8.49 -5.23 -10.96
C VAL A 45 -8.15 -4.68 -9.57
N PHE A 46 -9.04 -4.88 -8.59
CA PHE A 46 -8.78 -4.52 -7.20
C PHE A 46 -7.52 -5.20 -6.65
N LEU A 47 -7.38 -6.50 -6.89
CA LEU A 47 -6.22 -7.27 -6.45
C LEU A 47 -4.92 -6.77 -7.11
N ASN A 48 -4.94 -6.44 -8.41
CA ASN A 48 -3.78 -5.89 -9.09
C ASN A 48 -3.35 -4.55 -8.48
N LEU A 49 -4.29 -3.62 -8.24
CA LEU A 49 -3.99 -2.33 -7.61
C LEU A 49 -3.41 -2.49 -6.20
N LEU A 50 -4.01 -3.39 -5.40
CA LEU A 50 -3.52 -3.68 -4.06
C LEU A 50 -2.11 -4.28 -4.10
N GLN A 51 -1.85 -5.22 -5.01
CA GLN A 51 -0.53 -5.81 -5.19
C GLN A 51 0.51 -4.76 -5.57
N THR A 52 0.22 -3.86 -6.51
CA THR A 52 1.11 -2.75 -6.91
C THR A 52 1.48 -1.86 -5.71
N CYS A 53 0.51 -1.56 -4.83
CA CYS A 53 0.78 -0.83 -3.60
C CYS A 53 1.69 -1.59 -2.65
N VAL A 54 1.45 -2.89 -2.47
CA VAL A 54 2.30 -3.76 -1.63
C VAL A 54 3.73 -3.84 -2.16
N TYR A 55 3.90 -3.97 -3.48
CA TYR A 55 5.22 -3.98 -4.12
C TYR A 55 5.98 -2.68 -3.88
N SER A 56 5.34 -1.53 -4.14
CA SER A 56 5.99 -0.23 -3.95
C SER A 56 6.36 0.05 -2.49
N PHE A 57 5.53 -0.38 -1.54
CA PHE A 57 5.85 -0.27 -0.11
C PHE A 57 7.03 -1.16 0.29
N ALA A 58 7.06 -2.40 -0.21
CA ALA A 58 8.14 -3.35 0.08
C ALA A 58 9.48 -2.87 -0.47
N GLU A 59 9.50 -2.34 -1.70
CA GLU A 59 10.70 -1.77 -2.31
C GLU A 59 11.28 -0.62 -1.47
N ARG A 60 10.42 0.33 -1.07
CA ARG A 60 10.86 1.47 -0.24
C ARG A 60 11.30 1.05 1.15
N SER A 61 10.65 0.04 1.72
CA SER A 61 11.05 -0.53 3.01
C SER A 61 12.44 -1.17 2.93
N ARG A 62 12.77 -1.80 1.79
CA ARG A 62 14.11 -2.32 1.51
C ARG A 62 15.14 -1.20 1.45
N ASP A 63 14.85 -0.14 0.71
CA ASP A 63 15.74 1.02 0.58
C ASP A 63 16.00 1.70 1.92
N LEU A 64 14.95 1.83 2.75
CA LEU A 64 15.10 2.34 4.11
C LEU A 64 16.06 1.48 4.93
N ALA A 65 15.94 0.15 4.84
CA ALA A 65 16.82 -0.77 5.57
C ALA A 65 18.30 -0.61 5.15
N VAL A 66 18.56 -0.43 3.85
CA VAL A 66 19.90 -0.16 3.32
C VAL A 66 20.42 1.18 3.86
N GLN A 67 19.65 2.25 3.67
CA GLN A 67 20.07 3.59 4.10
C GLN A 67 20.29 3.65 5.63
N ALA A 68 19.51 2.92 6.43
CA ALA A 68 19.65 2.90 7.89
C ALA A 68 20.95 2.22 8.30
N CYS A 69 21.28 1.12 7.63
CA CYS A 69 22.53 0.39 7.83
C CYS A 69 23.74 1.25 7.43
N ASP A 70 23.67 1.96 6.29
CA ASP A 70 24.73 2.87 5.85
C ASP A 70 24.93 4.04 6.83
N TYR A 71 23.83 4.58 7.36
CA TYR A 71 23.89 5.62 8.38
C TYR A 71 24.57 5.12 9.66
N LEU A 72 24.22 3.91 10.11
CA LEU A 72 24.85 3.28 11.27
C LEU A 72 26.34 3.01 11.03
N ASP A 73 26.73 2.49 9.86
CA ASP A 73 28.15 2.25 9.54
C ASP A 73 28.98 3.55 9.60
N ARG A 74 28.42 4.66 9.08
CA ARG A 74 29.06 5.98 9.15
C ARG A 74 29.20 6.50 10.58
N ILE A 75 28.19 6.32 11.43
CA ILE A 75 28.29 6.71 12.85
C ILE A 75 29.34 5.88 13.56
N ILE A 76 29.29 4.56 13.38
CA ILE A 76 30.21 3.62 14.01
C ILE A 76 31.66 3.95 13.62
N CYS A 77 31.91 4.23 12.34
CA CYS A 77 33.22 4.67 11.86
C CYS A 77 33.70 6.00 12.45
N ARG A 78 32.80 6.87 12.95
CA ARG A 78 33.15 8.15 13.58
C ARG A 78 33.36 8.05 15.09
N VAL A 79 32.68 7.12 15.75
CA VAL A 79 32.68 6.99 17.22
C VAL A 79 33.79 6.05 17.72
N ILE A 80 34.21 5.08 16.91
CA ILE A 80 35.27 4.15 17.30
C ILE A 80 36.64 4.82 17.23
N ASP A 81 37.45 4.58 18.26
CA ASP A 81 38.86 5.00 18.31
C ASP A 81 39.61 4.50 17.06
N PRO A 82 40.32 5.37 16.31
CA PRO A 82 41.11 4.98 15.15
C PRO A 82 42.03 3.78 15.38
N GLN A 83 42.58 3.61 16.59
CA GLN A 83 43.46 2.48 16.94
C GLN A 83 42.70 1.16 17.04
N LEU A 84 41.43 1.18 17.46
CA LEU A 84 40.54 0.01 17.55
C LEU A 84 39.74 -0.23 16.26
N GLN A 85 39.70 0.76 15.37
CA GLN A 85 38.94 0.72 14.14
C GLN A 85 39.44 -0.38 13.20
N ALA A 86 40.76 -0.56 13.08
CA ALA A 86 41.33 -1.55 12.15
C ALA A 86 40.91 -3.00 12.48
N SER A 87 40.81 -3.35 13.77
CA SER A 87 40.41 -4.69 14.23
C SER A 87 38.88 -4.85 14.34
N SER A 88 38.17 -3.79 14.73
CA SER A 88 36.73 -3.87 15.03
C SER A 88 35.85 -3.60 13.81
N ARG A 89 36.34 -2.87 12.80
CA ARG A 89 35.57 -2.46 11.61
C ARG A 89 34.97 -3.64 10.86
N ARG A 90 35.76 -4.70 10.63
CA ARG A 90 35.28 -5.91 9.93
C ARG A 90 34.14 -6.59 10.70
N THR A 91 34.27 -6.68 12.02
CA THR A 91 33.24 -7.28 12.89
C THR A 91 31.95 -6.47 12.88
N PHE A 92 32.06 -5.14 12.94
CA PHE A 92 30.89 -4.25 12.88
C PHE A 92 30.21 -4.30 11.51
N GLN A 93 30.96 -4.25 10.42
CA GLN A 93 30.40 -4.35 9.07
C GLN A 93 29.69 -5.69 8.86
N ALA A 94 30.31 -6.80 9.28
CA ALA A 94 29.67 -8.11 9.23
C ALA A 94 28.36 -8.17 10.05
N LEU A 95 28.31 -7.51 11.21
CA LEU A 95 27.09 -7.42 12.02
C LEU A 95 26.00 -6.58 11.32
N ILE A 96 26.37 -5.44 10.76
CA ILE A 96 25.46 -4.54 10.02
C ILE A 96 24.90 -5.28 8.81
N ASP A 97 25.74 -5.93 8.01
CA ASP A 97 25.32 -6.73 6.86
C ASP A 97 24.34 -7.83 7.28
N ARG A 98 24.67 -8.59 8.34
CA ARG A 98 23.77 -9.64 8.86
C ARG A 98 22.41 -9.09 9.29
N LYS A 99 22.38 -7.91 9.90
CA LYS A 99 21.13 -7.25 10.33
C LYS A 99 20.35 -6.71 9.13
N ARG A 100 21.04 -6.09 8.17
CA ARG A 100 20.46 -5.63 6.89
C ARG A 100 19.76 -6.78 6.18
N ASP A 101 20.46 -7.89 5.97
CA ASP A 101 19.92 -9.05 5.27
C ASP A 101 18.71 -9.64 5.99
N LYS A 102 18.71 -9.64 7.33
CA LYS A 102 17.55 -10.07 8.12
C LYS A 102 16.35 -9.14 7.94
N CYS A 103 16.56 -7.83 7.92
CA CYS A 103 15.50 -6.85 7.67
C CYS A 103 14.96 -6.99 6.24
N ILE A 104 15.81 -7.12 5.23
CA ILE A 104 15.38 -7.30 3.83
C ILE A 104 14.55 -8.58 3.68
N ARG A 105 15.01 -9.72 4.24
CA ARG A 105 14.21 -10.95 4.22
C ARG A 105 12.86 -10.78 4.88
N TYR A 106 12.79 -10.10 6.04
CA TYR A 106 11.52 -9.84 6.69
C TYR A 106 10.56 -9.03 5.82
N VAL A 107 11.06 -8.02 5.10
CA VAL A 107 10.25 -7.23 4.15
C VAL A 107 9.76 -8.10 2.98
N GLU A 108 10.59 -8.99 2.46
CA GLU A 108 10.20 -9.95 1.41
C GLU A 108 9.12 -10.93 1.90
N ASP A 109 9.28 -11.48 3.10
CA ASP A 109 8.30 -12.38 3.71
C ASP A 109 6.96 -11.66 3.93
N ALA A 110 7.00 -10.43 4.48
CA ALA A 110 5.82 -9.60 4.70
C ALA A 110 5.11 -9.25 3.38
N LYS A 111 5.87 -8.94 2.32
CA LYS A 111 5.33 -8.72 0.98
C LYS A 111 4.59 -9.96 0.47
N GLU A 112 5.16 -11.15 0.61
CA GLU A 112 4.54 -12.38 0.16
C GLU A 112 3.30 -12.74 0.99
N MET A 113 3.36 -12.56 2.31
CA MET A 113 2.19 -12.72 3.18
C MET A 113 1.06 -11.78 2.75
N GLN A 114 1.35 -10.52 2.46
CA GLN A 114 0.33 -9.54 2.09
C GLN A 114 -0.34 -9.84 0.74
N LYS A 115 0.33 -10.54 -0.19
CA LYS A 115 -0.30 -11.02 -1.44
C LYS A 115 -1.34 -12.11 -1.19
N SER A 116 -1.12 -12.95 -0.17
CA SER A 116 -2.01 -14.06 0.17
C SER A 116 -3.28 -13.62 0.92
N ILE A 117 -3.29 -12.39 1.43
CA ILE A 117 -4.37 -11.83 2.23
C ILE A 117 -5.34 -11.07 1.31
N VAL A 118 -6.48 -11.69 1.02
CA VAL A 118 -7.60 -11.09 0.25
C VAL A 118 -8.60 -10.36 1.16
N TYR A 119 -8.33 -10.31 2.47
CA TYR A 119 -9.26 -9.84 3.49
C TYR A 119 -8.68 -8.68 4.29
N THR A 120 -9.52 -7.70 4.62
CA THR A 120 -9.15 -6.57 5.47
C THR A 120 -9.93 -6.63 6.78
N GLU A 121 -9.21 -6.61 7.91
CA GLU A 121 -9.80 -6.43 9.24
C GLU A 121 -9.98 -4.95 9.60
N ASN A 122 -9.85 -4.04 8.63
CA ASN A 122 -9.98 -2.61 8.90
C ASN A 122 -11.45 -2.27 9.24
N PRO A 123 -11.74 -1.90 10.50
CA PRO A 123 -13.12 -1.66 10.93
C PRO A 123 -13.73 -0.40 10.26
N SER A 124 -12.91 0.56 9.84
CA SER A 124 -13.36 1.75 9.11
C SER A 124 -13.76 1.40 7.67
N TYR A 125 -13.04 0.48 7.03
CA TYR A 125 -13.41 -0.05 5.72
C TYR A 125 -14.72 -0.83 5.81
N SER A 126 -14.85 -1.76 6.76
CA SER A 126 -16.08 -2.55 6.95
C SER A 126 -17.30 -1.67 7.21
N LYS A 127 -17.16 -0.62 8.02
CA LYS A 127 -18.24 0.37 8.24
C LYS A 127 -18.63 1.11 6.96
N SER A 128 -17.66 1.49 6.13
CA SER A 128 -17.91 2.21 4.88
C SER A 128 -18.58 1.31 3.85
N LEU A 129 -18.13 0.06 3.73
CA LEU A 129 -18.74 -0.96 2.89
C LEU A 129 -20.18 -1.24 3.32
N GLN A 130 -20.44 -1.38 4.62
CA GLN A 130 -21.79 -1.58 5.15
C GLN A 130 -22.73 -0.43 4.78
N LYS A 131 -22.28 0.82 4.89
CA LYS A 131 -23.06 2.00 4.45
C LYS A 131 -23.37 1.97 2.96
N MET A 132 -22.37 1.62 2.13
CA MET A 132 -22.57 1.50 0.68
C MET A 132 -23.57 0.38 0.32
N GLN A 133 -23.53 -0.75 1.05
CA GLN A 133 -24.49 -1.84 0.88
C GLN A 133 -25.92 -1.40 1.21
N GLN A 134 -26.11 -0.68 2.32
CA GLN A 134 -27.41 -0.11 2.71
C GLN A 134 -27.92 0.86 1.64
N TRP A 135 -27.07 1.75 1.14
CA TRP A 135 -27.44 2.68 0.06
C TRP A 135 -27.86 1.94 -1.22
N LYS A 136 -27.11 0.90 -1.60
CA LYS A 136 -27.44 0.06 -2.76
C LYS A 136 -28.80 -0.62 -2.59
N GLU A 137 -29.09 -1.15 -1.41
CA GLU A 137 -30.39 -1.79 -1.11
C GLU A 137 -31.54 -0.79 -1.27
N SER A 138 -31.43 0.41 -0.67
CA SER A 138 -32.42 1.47 -0.84
C SER A 138 -32.57 1.91 -2.29
N PHE A 139 -31.47 2.03 -3.03
CA PHE A 139 -31.49 2.37 -4.45
C PHE A 139 -32.23 1.33 -5.31
N ILE A 140 -31.96 0.04 -5.07
CA ILE A 140 -32.63 -1.06 -5.75
C ILE A 140 -34.13 -1.07 -5.42
N GLU A 141 -34.53 -0.78 -4.18
CA GLU A 141 -35.93 -0.65 -3.80
C GLU A 141 -36.62 0.50 -4.54
N VAL A 142 -35.98 1.66 -4.64
CA VAL A 142 -36.50 2.81 -5.41
C VAL A 142 -36.71 2.44 -6.89
N ILE A 143 -35.76 1.74 -7.51
CA ILE A 143 -35.90 1.28 -8.90
C ILE A 143 -37.04 0.26 -9.04
N ARG A 144 -37.15 -0.71 -8.12
CA ARG A 144 -38.22 -1.72 -8.15
C ARG A 144 -39.61 -1.11 -7.94
N GLN A 145 -39.69 -0.06 -7.13
CA GLN A 145 -40.95 0.65 -6.84
C GLN A 145 -41.34 1.64 -7.95
N ASN A 146 -40.39 2.13 -8.74
CA ASN A 146 -40.62 3.14 -9.78
C ASN A 146 -40.33 2.64 -11.19
N HIS A 147 -41.37 2.20 -11.90
CA HIS A 147 -41.39 2.17 -13.37
C HIS A 147 -41.50 3.58 -14.02
N LYS A 148 -41.24 4.67 -13.27
CA LYS A 148 -41.14 6.05 -13.81
C LYS A 148 -39.97 6.80 -13.17
N ALA A 149 -39.24 7.55 -14.00
CA ALA A 149 -37.97 8.18 -13.67
C ALA A 149 -37.95 8.92 -12.32
N VAL A 150 -36.96 8.60 -11.49
CA VAL A 150 -36.66 9.33 -10.26
C VAL A 150 -35.30 9.99 -10.40
N LYS A 151 -35.23 11.28 -10.03
CA LYS A 151 -34.00 12.06 -9.96
C LYS A 151 -33.24 11.64 -8.70
N ILE A 152 -32.07 11.03 -8.88
CA ILE A 152 -31.18 10.66 -7.78
C ILE A 152 -30.19 11.82 -7.61
N ASP A 153 -30.33 12.57 -6.51
CA ASP A 153 -29.27 13.49 -6.09
C ASP A 153 -28.16 12.69 -5.42
N VAL A 154 -27.05 12.57 -6.13
CA VAL A 154 -25.83 11.96 -5.61
C VAL A 154 -25.19 12.97 -4.66
N CYS A 155 -25.34 12.76 -3.36
CA CYS A 155 -24.53 13.45 -2.37
C CYS A 155 -23.10 12.88 -2.42
N LEU A 156 -22.26 13.48 -3.26
CA LEU A 156 -20.82 13.43 -3.08
C LEU A 156 -20.51 14.24 -1.80
N CYS A 157 -20.19 13.55 -0.71
CA CYS A 157 -19.62 14.24 0.45
C CYS A 157 -18.22 14.78 0.07
N PRO A 158 -17.88 15.99 0.54
CA PRO A 158 -16.58 16.63 0.30
C PRO A 158 -15.42 15.90 0.98
#